data_AF-A0A2I0HZP2-F1
#
_entry.id   AF-A0A2I0HZP2-F1
#
_cell.length_a   1.000
_cell.length_b   1.000
_cell.length_c   1.000
_cell.angle_alpha   90.00
_cell.angle_beta   90.00
_cell.angle_gamma   90.00
#
_symmetry.space_group_name_H-M   'P 1'
#
loop_
_entity.id
_entity.type
_entity.pdbx_description
1 polymer ?
#
loop_
_entity_poly.entity_id
_entity_poly.type
_entity_poly.pdbx_seq_one_letter_code
_entity_poly.pdbx_strand_id
1 'polypeptide(L)' 'MEFLSVPKAVIDRAALILGSPGNNQTTDRMHNERILAQDQQYKNTLEKMLAFDTIRDDLRSFSREILAS' A
#
# COMPACT_ATOMS: atom_id res chain seq x y z
N MET A 1 -23.33 18.15 22.60
CA MET A 1 -22.89 16.78 22.30
C MET A 1 -22.29 16.83 20.91
N GLU A 2 -20.99 17.11 20.85
CA GLU A 2 -20.25 17.29 19.60
C GLU A 2 -19.97 15.90 19.02
N PHE A 3 -20.77 15.43 18.07
CA PHE A 3 -20.31 14.36 17.20
C PHE A 3 -19.20 14.95 16.35
N LEU A 4 -17.95 14.63 16.71
CA LEU A 4 -16.76 14.96 15.94
C LEU A 4 -17.07 14.75 14.46
N SER A 5 -17.07 15.84 13.69
CA SER A 5 -17.40 15.85 12.26
C SER A 5 -16.55 14.82 11.54
N VAL A 6 -17.16 13.68 11.21
CA VAL A 6 -16.49 12.63 10.43
C VAL A 6 -16.30 13.20 9.02
N PRO A 7 -15.07 13.23 8.48
CA PRO A 7 -14.82 13.79 7.16
C PRO A 7 -15.71 13.12 6.11
N LYS A 8 -16.27 13.91 5.19
CA LYS A 8 -17.19 13.42 4.16
C LYS A 8 -16.62 12.24 3.36
N ALA A 9 -15.32 12.25 3.08
CA ALA A 9 -14.62 11.15 2.42
C ALA A 9 -14.71 9.81 3.18
N VAL A 10 -14.75 9.85 4.52
CA VAL A 10 -14.92 8.66 5.36
C VAL A 10 -16.37 8.15 5.30
N ILE A 11 -17.34 9.07 5.29
CA ILE A 11 -18.78 8.74 5.15
C ILE A 11 -19.05 8.12 3.77
N ASP A 12 -18.54 8.72 2.70
CA ASP A 12 -18.72 8.24 1.33
C ASP A 12 -18.07 6.86 1.14
N ARG A 13 -16.89 6.64 1.74
CA ARG A 13 -16.21 5.34 1.71
C ARG A 13 -16.97 4.26 2.49
N ALA A 14 -17.53 4.61 3.65
CA ALA A 14 -18.36 3.70 4.43
C ALA A 14 -19.65 3.33 3.68
N ALA A 15 -20.30 4.29 3.03
CA ALA A 15 -21.49 4.04 2.21
C ALA A 15 -21.19 3.14 1.01
N LEU A 16 -20.03 3.28 0.36
CA LEU A 16 -19.59 2.42 -0.74
C LEU A 16 -19.36 0.97 -0.29
N ILE A 17 -18.76 0.79 0.89
CA ILE A 17 -18.47 -0.53 1.46
C ILE A 17 -19.77 -1.21 1.93
N LEU A 18 -20.64 -0.46 2.63
CA LEU A 18 -21.90 -0.96 3.20
C LEU A 18 -23.01 -1.14 2.17
N GLY A 19 -23.00 -0.36 1.09
CA GLY A 19 -23.99 -0.39 0.01
C GLY A 19 -23.75 -1.48 -1.04
N SER A 20 -22.65 -2.26 -0.93
CA SER A 20 -22.31 -3.32 -1.88
C SER A 20 -23.09 -4.61 -1.56
N PRO A 21 -24.08 -5.03 -2.37
CA PRO A 21 -24.83 -6.24 -2.12
C PRO A 21 -23.94 -7.45 -2.43
N GLY A 22 -23.48 -8.16 -1.40
CA GLY A 22 -22.91 -9.51 -1.53
C GLY A 22 -21.39 -9.65 -1.74
N ASN A 23 -20.58 -8.60 -1.52
CA ASN A 23 -19.13 -8.63 -1.84
C ASN A 23 -18.20 -8.69 -0.61
N ASN A 24 -18.68 -8.60 0.63
CA ASN A 24 -17.79 -8.46 1.81
C ASN A 24 -16.60 -9.45 1.87
N GLN A 25 -16.73 -10.70 1.39
CA GLN A 25 -15.61 -11.65 1.25
C GLN A 25 -14.59 -11.26 0.17
N THR A 26 -15.04 -10.79 -0.99
CA THR A 26 -14.17 -10.38 -2.10
C THR A 26 -13.47 -9.06 -1.79
N THR A 27 -14.10 -8.12 -1.07
CA THR A 27 -13.44 -6.88 -0.63
C THR A 27 -12.33 -7.17 0.39
N ASP A 28 -12.58 -8.05 1.35
CA ASP A 28 -11.61 -8.42 2.39
C ASP A 28 -10.44 -9.22 1.80
N ARG A 29 -10.74 -10.13 0.86
CA ARG A 29 -9.72 -10.88 0.13
C ARG A 29 -8.87 -9.99 -0.78
N MET A 30 -9.48 -9.06 -1.54
CA MET A 30 -8.73 -8.08 -2.36
C MET A 30 -7.89 -7.14 -1.48
N HIS A 31 -8.37 -6.81 -0.28
CA HIS A 31 -7.60 -6.00 0.67
C HIS A 31 -6.36 -6.76 1.16
N ASN A 32 -6.51 -8.04 1.53
CA ASN A 32 -5.41 -8.91 1.92
C ASN A 32 -4.41 -9.16 0.78
N GLU A 33 -4.89 -9.40 -0.44
CA GLU A 33 -4.03 -9.56 -1.62
C GLU A 33 -3.21 -8.29 -1.91
N ARG A 34 -3.82 -7.11 -1.75
CA ARG A 34 -3.12 -5.83 -1.91
C ARG A 34 -2.07 -5.59 -0.83
N ILE A 35 -2.38 -5.90 0.43
CA ILE A 35 -1.43 -5.81 1.54
C ILE A 35 -0.25 -6.76 1.30
N LEU A 36 -0.52 -8.01 0.91
CA LEU A 36 0.51 -8.99 0.60
C LEU A 36 1.42 -8.54 -0.56
N ALA A 37 0.85 -8.01 -1.63
CA ALA A 37 1.63 -7.48 -2.75
C ALA A 37 2.54 -6.32 -2.31
N GLN A 38 2.02 -5.44 -1.47
CA GLN A 38 2.76 -4.28 -0.95
C GLN A 38 3.87 -4.71 0.03
N ASP A 39 3.60 -5.66 0.91
CA ASP A 39 4.60 -6.26 1.81
C ASP A 39 5.73 -6.93 1.02
N GLN A 40 5.39 -7.66 -0.05
CA GLN A 40 6.39 -8.27 -0.92
C GLN A 40 7.24 -7.22 -1.63
N GLN A 41 6.62 -6.15 -2.11
CA GLN A 41 7.33 -5.03 -2.72
C GLN A 41 8.30 -4.37 -1.71
N TYR A 42 7.88 -4.14 -0.47
CA TYR A 42 8.75 -3.59 0.57
C TYR A 42 9.92 -4.51 0.91
N LYS A 43 9.66 -5.82 1.04
CA LYS A 43 10.73 -6.81 1.27
C LYS A 43 11.77 -6.77 0.15
N ASN A 44 11.32 -6.80 -1.10
CA ASN A 44 12.23 -6.75 -2.25
C ASN A 44 13.05 -5.45 -2.28
N THR A 45 12.42 -4.32 -1.97
CA THR A 45 13.10 -3.01 -1.88
C THR A 45 14.15 -2.99 -0.77
N LEU A 46 13.83 -3.55 0.41
CA LEU A 46 14.75 -3.65 1.54
C LEU A 46 15.94 -4.56 1.23
N GLU A 47 15.71 -5.71 0.60
CA GLU A 47 16.78 -6.63 0.17
C GLU A 47 17.76 -5.93 -0.78
N LYS A 48 17.25 -5.14 -1.73
CA LYS A 48 18.08 -4.32 -2.62
C LYS A 48 18.87 -3.25 -1.88
N MET A 49 18.26 -2.58 -0.90
CA MET A 49 18.97 -1.61 -0.04
C MET A 49 20.07 -2.25 0.79
N LEU A 50 19.84 -3.45 1.31
CA LEU A 50 20.84 -4.22 2.08
C LEU A 50 22.00 -4.72 1.22
N ALA A 51 21.73 -5.07 -0.04
CA ALA A 51 22.73 -5.55 -0.98
C ALA A 51 23.53 -4.42 -1.65
N PHE A 52 23.09 -3.17 -1.54
CA PHE A 52 23.72 -2.02 -2.19
C PHE A 52 25.10 -1.72 -1.59
N ASP A 53 26.11 -1.69 -2.45
CA ASP A 53 27.48 -1.37 -2.11
C ASP A 53 27.91 -0.05 -2.81
N THR A 54 28.24 0.97 -2.03
CA THR A 54 28.61 2.30 -2.57
C THR A 54 29.90 2.33 -3.38
N ILE A 55 30.72 1.29 -3.29
CA ILE A 55 32.00 1.15 -4.01
C ILE A 55 31.77 0.43 -5.34
N ARG A 56 30.82 -0.52 -5.38
CA ARG A 56 30.58 -1.39 -6.54
C ARG A 56 29.38 -1.00 -7.38
N ASP A 57 28.38 -0.36 -6.78
CA ASP A 57 27.09 -0.08 -7.38
C ASP A 57 26.86 1.41 -7.64
N ASP A 58 26.12 1.71 -8.71
CA ASP A 58 25.78 3.10 -9.08
C ASP A 58 24.58 3.62 -8.29
N LEU A 59 24.83 4.59 -7.42
CA LEU A 59 23.81 5.25 -6.60
C LEU A 59 22.68 5.88 -7.43
N ARG A 60 22.97 6.41 -8.62
CA ARG A 60 21.95 7.06 -9.47
C ARG A 60 20.98 6.05 -10.07
N SER A 61 21.46 4.88 -10.45
CA SER A 61 20.62 3.81 -10.98
C SER A 61 19.84 3.12 -9.86
N PHE A 62 20.49 2.86 -8.73
CA PHE A 62 19.84 2.33 -7.54
C PHE A 62 18.70 3.23 -7.03
N SER A 63 18.95 4.53 -6.87
CA SER A 63 17.92 5.47 -6.41
C SER A 63 16.72 5.58 -7.36
N ARG A 64 16.94 5.54 -8.68
CA ARG A 64 15.85 5.49 -9.67
C ARG A 64 15.03 4.22 -9.55
N GLU A 65 15.69 3.08 -9.35
CA GLU A 65 15.02 1.78 -9.21
C GLU A 65 14.14 1.73 -7.96
N ILE A 66 14.63 2.25 -6.83
CA ILE A 66 13.89 2.26 -5.56
C ILE A 66 12.71 3.23 -5.59
N LEU A 67 12.87 4.41 -6.20
CA LEU A 67 11.84 5.45 -6.24
C LEU A 67 10.78 5.25 -7.34
N ALA A 68 11.04 4.36 -8.30
CA ALA A 68 10.10 4.00 -9.37
C ALA A 68 9.25 2.76 -9.04
N SER A 69 9.54 2.09 -7.92
CA SER A 69 8.77 0.97 -7.33
C SER A 69 7.55 1.52 -6.60
#